data_AF-A0AA88SI08-F1
#
_entry.id   AF-A0AA88SI08-F1
#
_cell.length_a   1.000
_cell.length_b   1.000
_cell.length_c   1.000
_cell.angle_alpha   90.00
_cell.angle_beta   90.00
_cell.angle_gamma   90.00
#
_symmetry.space_group_name_H-M   'P 1'
#
loop_
_entity.id
_entity.type
_entity.pdbx_description
1 polymer ?
#
loop_
_entity_poly.entity_id
_entity_poly.type
_entity_poly.pdbx_seq_one_letter_code
_entity_poly.pdbx_strand_id
1 'polypeptide(L)'
;MSLDLLERRFLATAKQANDTDCSNVDGLCPLSCESIDINCYLVDNNGFVVISKERSDVGRFFGEIDGSVMAQLLKSGLFKRVTLYDYQAMCKNNHHHASAARPLLSPFHSLLAAVKWLFSNLVLFLLEFNICWLWHNDSLVDAHKQKKVESMVPCNTEYPGFIYDTSIRETNSIIKCGRCQKMFVLQQVVNSNLVMLVVQADCDCSRHYAPITLTPKEVKYILLRLFKTSRVLGCISISSRTP
;
A
#
# COMPACT_ATOMS: atom_id res chain seq x y z
N MET A 1 30.35 -8.67 -16.36
CA MET A 1 30.32 -9.75 -15.35
C MET A 1 28.89 -10.28 -15.28
N SER A 2 28.68 -11.59 -15.28
CA SER A 2 27.36 -12.17 -15.02
C SER A 2 27.04 -12.08 -13.51
N LEU A 3 25.75 -11.89 -13.18
CA LEU A 3 25.28 -11.79 -11.79
C LEU A 3 25.64 -13.06 -10.98
N ASP A 4 25.55 -14.23 -11.61
CA ASP A 4 25.90 -15.51 -11.00
C ASP A 4 27.39 -15.59 -10.60
N LEU A 5 28.29 -14.99 -11.38
CA LEU A 5 29.72 -14.96 -11.05
C LEU A 5 29.96 -14.11 -9.80
N LEU A 6 29.24 -12.99 -9.70
CA LEU A 6 29.39 -12.05 -8.59
C LEU A 6 28.80 -12.62 -7.31
N GLU A 7 27.63 -13.26 -7.39
CA GLU A 7 27.02 -14.04 -6.30
C GLU A 7 27.99 -15.10 -5.77
N ARG A 8 28.50 -15.98 -6.65
CA ARG A 8 29.45 -17.03 -6.24
C ARG A 8 30.71 -16.47 -5.59
N ARG A 9 31.25 -15.38 -6.14
CA ARG A 9 32.46 -14.75 -5.60
C ARG A 9 32.18 -14.15 -4.22
N PHE A 10 31.04 -13.47 -4.07
CA PHE A 10 30.60 -12.90 -2.79
C PHE A 10 30.44 -13.98 -1.72
N LEU A 11 29.68 -15.04 -1.99
CA LEU A 11 29.48 -16.16 -1.06
C LEU A 11 30.78 -16.90 -0.72
N ALA A 12 31.72 -17.01 -1.67
CA ALA A 12 33.02 -17.60 -1.39
C ALA A 12 33.90 -16.72 -0.49
N THR A 13 33.80 -15.39 -0.60
CA THR A 13 34.57 -14.44 0.21
C THR A 13 33.91 -14.11 1.55
N ALA A 14 32.59 -14.25 1.66
CA ALA A 14 31.81 -13.95 2.85
C ALA A 14 31.87 -15.10 3.88
N LYS A 15 33.10 -15.46 4.23
CA LYS A 15 33.44 -16.49 5.22
C LYS A 15 34.44 -15.91 6.18
N GLN A 16 34.13 -16.00 7.47
CA GLN A 16 35.08 -15.67 8.51
C GLN A 16 36.20 -16.73 8.53
N ALA A 17 37.45 -16.30 8.67
CA ALA A 17 38.59 -17.21 8.71
C ALA A 17 38.50 -18.12 9.94
N ASN A 18 38.89 -19.39 9.80
CA ASN A 18 38.87 -20.36 10.92
C ASN A 18 39.83 -20.01 12.07
N ASP A 19 40.73 -19.04 11.87
CA ASP A 19 41.73 -18.58 12.83
C ASP A 19 41.22 -17.41 13.70
N THR A 20 39.96 -17.01 13.56
CA THR A 20 39.39 -15.95 14.41
C THR A 20 39.08 -16.50 15.80
N ASP A 21 39.62 -15.85 16.84
CA ASP A 21 39.35 -16.19 18.23
C ASP A 21 37.88 -15.90 18.59
N CYS A 22 37.07 -16.96 18.64
CA CYS A 22 35.64 -16.92 18.96
C CYS A 22 35.36 -17.09 20.47
N SER A 23 36.38 -17.15 21.32
CA SER A 23 36.24 -17.57 22.73
C SER A 23 35.45 -16.60 23.62
N ASN A 24 35.28 -15.34 23.22
CA ASN A 24 34.59 -14.29 23.99
C ASN A 24 33.31 -13.75 23.34
N VAL A 25 32.79 -14.38 22.29
CA VAL A 25 31.61 -13.89 21.56
C VAL A 25 30.41 -14.76 21.85
N ASP A 26 29.37 -14.19 22.47
CA ASP A 26 28.07 -14.85 22.61
C ASP A 26 27.39 -14.91 21.23
N GLY A 27 27.53 -16.03 20.51
CA GLY A 27 26.90 -16.22 19.20
C GLY A 27 27.47 -17.36 18.34
N LEU A 28 26.96 -17.46 17.11
CA LEU A 28 27.48 -18.35 16.07
C LEU A 28 28.81 -17.80 15.53
N CYS A 29 29.89 -18.56 15.70
CA CYS A 29 31.22 -18.23 15.20
C CYS A 29 31.94 -19.54 14.82
N PRO A 30 32.62 -19.63 13.66
CA PRO A 30 32.80 -18.61 12.62
C PRO A 30 31.55 -18.37 11.76
N LEU A 31 31.30 -17.13 11.36
CA LEU A 31 30.20 -16.76 10.46
C LEU A 31 30.54 -17.16 9.02
N SER A 32 29.71 -18.01 8.41
CA SER A 32 29.84 -18.43 7.01
C SER A 32 28.50 -18.32 6.29
N CYS A 33 28.42 -17.46 5.26
CA CYS A 33 27.20 -17.24 4.49
C CYS A 33 26.72 -18.46 3.69
N GLU A 34 27.50 -19.54 3.68
CA GLU A 34 27.11 -20.82 3.10
C GLU A 34 26.23 -21.64 4.07
N SER A 35 26.35 -21.43 5.38
CA SER A 35 25.57 -22.16 6.38
C SER A 35 24.06 -21.84 6.30
N ILE A 36 23.25 -22.70 6.90
CA ILE A 36 21.79 -22.55 6.92
C ILE A 36 21.35 -21.64 8.08
N ASP A 37 22.19 -21.50 9.10
CA ASP A 37 21.87 -20.79 10.34
C ASP A 37 21.96 -19.26 10.21
N ILE A 38 22.58 -18.76 9.14
CA ILE A 38 22.71 -17.33 8.87
C ILE A 38 22.32 -16.99 7.43
N ASN A 39 21.71 -15.81 7.27
CA ASN A 39 21.39 -15.21 6.00
C ASN A 39 22.25 -13.98 5.78
N CYS A 40 22.89 -13.91 4.62
CA CYS A 40 23.75 -12.80 4.24
C CYS A 40 23.14 -12.04 3.06
N TYR A 41 23.08 -10.73 3.21
CA TYR A 41 22.51 -9.81 2.25
C TYR A 41 23.54 -8.74 1.90
N LEU A 42 23.63 -8.41 0.62
CA LEU A 42 24.26 -7.17 0.17
C LEU A 42 23.15 -6.20 -0.18
N VAL A 43 23.09 -5.08 0.53
CA VAL A 43 21.99 -4.12 0.47
C VAL A 43 22.53 -2.78 -0.04
N ASP A 44 21.76 -2.09 -0.88
CA ASP A 44 22.09 -0.75 -1.35
C ASP A 44 21.80 0.32 -0.28
N ASN A 45 22.28 1.54 -0.49
CA ASN A 45 22.03 2.68 0.38
C ASN A 45 20.53 2.99 0.55
N ASN A 46 19.69 2.60 -0.41
CA ASN A 46 18.23 2.75 -0.34
C ASN A 46 17.52 1.58 0.37
N GLY A 47 18.24 0.57 0.84
CA GLY A 47 17.67 -0.58 1.54
C GLY A 47 17.13 -1.69 0.64
N PHE A 48 17.51 -1.70 -0.64
CA PHE A 48 17.16 -2.78 -1.59
C PHE A 48 18.24 -3.86 -1.61
N VAL A 49 17.83 -5.11 -1.64
CA VAL A 49 18.75 -6.26 -1.67
C VAL A 49 19.31 -6.46 -3.07
N VAL A 50 20.63 -6.40 -3.21
CA VAL A 50 21.37 -6.62 -4.45
C VAL A 50 21.81 -8.09 -4.58
N ILE A 51 22.25 -8.68 -3.48
CA ILE A 51 22.67 -10.09 -3.42
C ILE A 51 22.05 -10.74 -2.18
N SER A 52 21.49 -11.92 -2.36
CA SER A 52 21.01 -12.80 -1.30
C SER A 52 21.29 -14.25 -1.69
N LYS A 53 21.34 -15.15 -0.70
CA LYS A 53 21.34 -16.61 -0.92
C LYS A 53 20.05 -17.07 -1.60
N GLU A 54 18.93 -16.41 -1.29
CA GLU A 54 17.64 -16.69 -1.91
C GLU A 54 17.35 -15.68 -3.03
N ARG A 55 17.11 -16.18 -4.25
CA ARG A 55 16.87 -15.33 -5.43
C ARG A 55 15.58 -14.53 -5.37
N SER A 56 14.60 -14.98 -4.57
CA SER A 56 13.32 -14.32 -4.37
C SER A 56 13.46 -12.98 -3.62
N ASP A 57 14.53 -12.80 -2.87
CA ASP A 57 14.81 -11.59 -2.08
C ASP A 57 15.47 -10.48 -2.90
N VAL A 58 16.15 -10.83 -3.98
CA VAL A 58 16.89 -9.88 -4.82
C VAL A 58 15.92 -8.87 -5.45
N GLY A 59 16.23 -7.58 -5.33
CA GLY A 59 15.42 -6.47 -5.81
C GLY A 59 14.26 -6.09 -4.89
N ARG A 60 14.03 -6.80 -3.78
CA ARG A 60 13.03 -6.44 -2.78
C ARG A 60 13.60 -5.48 -1.74
N PHE A 61 12.72 -4.70 -1.13
CA PHE A 61 13.10 -3.85 -0.01
C PHE A 61 13.34 -4.71 1.24
N PHE A 62 14.48 -4.52 1.90
CA PHE A 62 14.90 -5.34 3.03
C PHE A 62 13.89 -5.29 4.19
N GLY A 63 13.23 -4.15 4.42
CA GLY A 63 12.21 -4.02 5.47
C GLY A 63 10.94 -4.86 5.25
N GLU A 64 10.69 -5.31 4.02
CA GLU A 64 9.60 -6.27 3.73
C GLU A 64 10.01 -7.72 3.99
N ILE A 65 11.31 -8.02 3.89
CA ILE A 65 11.88 -9.34 4.16
C ILE A 65 12.04 -9.50 5.67
N ASP A 66 12.74 -8.57 6.33
CA ASP A 66 12.95 -8.56 7.77
C ASP A 66 12.68 -7.18 8.39
N GLY A 67 11.43 -6.99 8.79
CA GLY A 67 10.98 -5.76 9.46
C GLY A 67 11.62 -5.56 10.84
N SER A 68 12.07 -6.62 11.52
CA SER A 68 12.66 -6.53 12.86
C SER A 68 14.04 -5.90 12.83
N VAL A 69 14.88 -6.34 11.90
CA VAL A 69 16.21 -5.78 11.69
C VAL A 69 16.10 -4.36 11.15
N MET A 70 15.27 -4.11 10.13
CA MET A 70 15.07 -2.76 9.60
C MET A 70 14.54 -1.78 10.66
N ALA A 71 13.63 -2.19 11.55
CA ALA A 71 13.18 -1.35 12.65
C ALA A 71 14.31 -0.97 13.62
N GLN A 72 15.20 -1.93 13.92
CA GLN A 72 16.36 -1.66 14.77
C GLN A 72 17.39 -0.75 14.07
N LEU A 73 17.61 -0.91 12.76
CA LEU A 73 18.47 -0.03 11.97
C LEU A 73 17.95 1.42 11.92
N LEU A 74 16.62 1.61 11.89
CA LEU A 74 16.01 2.92 12.02
C LEU A 74 16.18 3.50 13.42
N LYS A 75 16.05 2.66 14.46
CA LYS A 75 16.18 3.07 15.86
C LYS A 75 17.61 3.46 16.22
N SER A 76 18.61 2.80 15.65
CA SER A 76 20.03 3.12 15.84
C SER A 76 20.51 4.30 15.01
N GLY A 77 19.70 4.81 14.08
CA GLY A 77 20.05 5.93 13.20
C GLY A 77 20.92 5.54 12.00
N LEU A 78 21.17 4.25 11.77
CA LEU A 78 21.88 3.75 10.59
C LEU A 78 21.10 3.94 9.30
N PHE A 79 19.77 3.83 9.39
CA PHE A 79 18.88 4.19 8.30
C PHE A 79 18.01 5.36 8.72
N LYS A 80 17.81 6.28 7.79
CA LYS A 80 16.92 7.43 7.94
C LYS A 80 15.71 7.26 7.06
N ARG A 81 14.52 7.45 7.64
CA ARG A 81 13.26 7.54 6.90
C ARG A 81 13.12 8.94 6.31
N VAL A 82 12.86 9.01 5.01
CA VAL A 82 12.58 10.24 4.26
C VAL A 82 11.19 10.10 3.65
N THR A 83 10.34 11.11 3.77
CA THR A 83 9.00 11.10 3.16
C THR A 83 9.03 11.90 1.86
N LEU A 84 8.66 11.25 0.76
CA LEU A 84 8.53 11.87 -0.56
C LEU A 84 7.05 12.14 -0.83
N TYR A 85 6.73 13.32 -1.37
CA TYR A 85 5.37 13.70 -1.71
C TYR A 85 5.17 13.70 -3.23
N ASP A 86 4.15 13.01 -3.70
CA ASP A 86 3.69 13.03 -5.08
C ASP A 86 2.34 13.73 -5.14
N TYR A 87 2.32 14.86 -5.85
CA TYR A 87 1.13 15.68 -6.06
C TYR A 87 0.39 15.33 -7.36
N GLN A 88 0.88 14.34 -8.12
CA GLN A 88 0.37 13.93 -9.43
C GLN A 88 -0.12 12.48 -9.45
N ALA A 89 -0.26 11.84 -8.29
CA ALA A 89 -0.73 10.47 -8.19
C ALA A 89 -2.22 10.33 -8.54
N MET A 90 -2.63 9.12 -8.93
CA MET A 90 -4.02 8.76 -9.14
C MET A 90 -4.45 7.72 -8.10
N CYS A 91 -5.46 8.04 -7.29
CA CYS A 91 -6.00 7.15 -6.27
C CYS A 91 -7.35 6.59 -6.69
N LYS A 92 -7.65 5.39 -6.17
CA LYS A 92 -9.00 4.84 -6.28
C LYS A 92 -9.96 5.68 -5.47
N ASN A 93 -11.06 6.05 -6.11
CA ASN A 93 -12.12 6.78 -5.43
C ASN A 93 -12.87 5.85 -4.46
N ASN A 94 -12.57 5.93 -3.17
CA ASN A 94 -13.27 5.18 -2.11
C ASN A 94 -14.63 5.80 -1.74
N HIS A 95 -15.11 6.81 -2.45
CA HIS A 95 -16.47 7.28 -2.25
C HIS A 95 -17.44 6.14 -2.54
N HIS A 96 -18.02 5.57 -1.49
CA HIS A 96 -19.28 4.85 -1.59
C HIS A 96 -20.24 5.80 -2.28
N HIS A 97 -20.48 5.56 -3.57
CA HIS A 97 -21.62 6.15 -4.23
C HIS A 97 -22.83 5.69 -3.43
N ALA A 98 -23.39 6.58 -2.60
CA ALA A 98 -24.77 6.46 -2.21
C ALA A 98 -25.52 6.52 -3.53
N SER A 99 -25.83 5.36 -4.08
CA SER A 99 -26.59 5.24 -5.30
C SER A 99 -27.86 6.03 -5.10
N ALA A 100 -27.97 7.20 -5.74
CA ALA A 100 -29.25 7.90 -5.90
C ALA A 100 -30.22 7.07 -6.78
N ALA A 101 -29.73 5.97 -7.35
CA ALA A 101 -30.56 4.91 -7.89
C ALA A 101 -31.42 4.34 -6.76
N ARG A 102 -32.68 4.78 -6.73
CA ARG A 102 -33.73 4.15 -5.93
C ARG A 102 -33.68 2.65 -6.22
N PRO A 103 -33.64 1.77 -5.19
CA PRO A 103 -33.76 0.35 -5.43
C PRO A 103 -35.03 0.14 -6.25
N LEU A 104 -34.92 -0.61 -7.35
CA LEU A 104 -36.01 -0.84 -8.28
C LEU A 104 -37.12 -1.65 -7.59
N LEU A 105 -37.95 -0.96 -6.80
CA LEU A 105 -39.31 -1.34 -6.44
C LEU A 105 -40.24 -1.28 -7.69
N SER A 106 -39.63 -1.32 -8.88
CA SER A 106 -40.27 -1.10 -10.16
C SER A 106 -41.20 -2.23 -10.63
N PRO A 107 -41.07 -3.53 -10.27
CA PRO A 107 -42.01 -4.51 -10.83
C PRO A 107 -43.42 -4.31 -10.28
N PHE A 108 -43.57 -4.09 -8.97
CA PHE A 108 -44.89 -3.83 -8.36
C PHE A 108 -45.45 -2.46 -8.68
N HIS A 109 -44.62 -1.40 -8.70
CA HIS A 109 -45.10 -0.07 -9.11
C HIS A 109 -45.38 0.02 -10.61
N SER A 110 -44.63 -0.68 -11.46
CA SER A 110 -44.93 -0.80 -12.89
C SER A 110 -46.20 -1.61 -13.12
N LEU A 111 -46.43 -2.67 -12.33
CA LEU A 111 -47.69 -3.42 -12.38
C LEU A 111 -48.86 -2.56 -11.90
N LEU A 112 -48.73 -1.85 -10.78
CA LEU A 112 -49.76 -0.93 -10.28
C LEU A 112 -50.00 0.25 -11.23
N ALA A 113 -48.95 0.77 -11.88
CA ALA A 113 -49.07 1.79 -12.90
C ALA A 113 -49.75 1.23 -14.16
N ALA A 114 -49.43 0.00 -14.58
CA ALA A 114 -50.09 -0.68 -15.69
C ALA A 114 -51.56 -0.97 -15.38
N VAL A 115 -51.89 -1.40 -14.17
CA VAL A 115 -53.27 -1.60 -13.71
C VAL A 115 -54.00 -0.27 -13.65
N LYS A 116 -53.42 0.78 -13.05
CA LYS A 116 -53.99 2.13 -13.00
C LYS A 116 -54.18 2.71 -14.40
N TRP A 117 -53.22 2.49 -15.30
CA TRP A 117 -53.31 2.86 -16.71
C TRP A 117 -54.45 2.08 -17.38
N LEU A 118 -54.56 0.77 -17.17
CA LEU A 118 -55.62 -0.06 -17.75
C LEU A 118 -57.00 0.37 -17.24
N PHE A 119 -57.15 0.69 -15.95
CA PHE A 119 -58.38 1.26 -15.41
C PHE A 119 -58.68 2.66 -15.96
N SER A 120 -57.67 3.51 -16.12
CA SER A 120 -57.85 4.84 -16.73
C SER A 120 -58.28 4.73 -18.19
N ASN A 121 -57.69 3.80 -18.94
CA ASN A 121 -58.06 3.52 -20.32
C ASN A 121 -59.41 2.81 -20.41
N LEU A 122 -59.80 1.98 -19.44
CA LEU A 122 -61.14 1.40 -19.39
C LEU A 122 -62.20 2.49 -19.17
N VAL A 123 -61.94 3.43 -18.25
CA VAL A 123 -62.82 4.58 -17.99
C VAL A 123 -62.87 5.50 -19.20
N LEU A 124 -61.73 5.79 -19.82
CA LEU A 124 -61.64 6.57 -21.06
C LEU A 124 -62.27 5.83 -22.23
N PHE A 125 -62.14 4.51 -22.35
CA PHE A 125 -62.75 3.68 -23.39
C PHE A 125 -64.27 3.57 -23.24
N LEU A 126 -64.79 3.56 -22.01
CA LEU A 126 -66.22 3.71 -21.75
C LEU A 126 -66.71 5.12 -22.11
N LEU A 127 -65.83 6.13 -22.06
CA LEU A 127 -66.10 7.49 -22.52
C LEU A 127 -66.00 7.62 -24.06
N GLU A 128 -65.00 6.97 -24.66
CA GLU A 128 -64.56 7.02 -26.06
C GLU A 128 -65.21 5.95 -26.96
N PHE A 129 -66.04 5.06 -26.41
CA PHE A 129 -67.08 4.40 -27.21
C PHE A 129 -68.07 5.41 -27.82
N ASN A 130 -67.91 6.70 -27.52
CA ASN A 130 -68.21 7.84 -28.39
C ASN A 130 -67.00 8.31 -29.24
N ILE A 131 -66.58 7.52 -30.24
CA ILE A 131 -65.77 7.90 -31.42
C ILE A 131 -64.31 7.43 -31.43
N CYS A 132 -64.06 6.53 -32.40
CA CYS A 132 -62.84 6.22 -33.16
C CYS A 132 -61.56 5.92 -32.36
N TRP A 133 -61.26 4.65 -32.13
CA TRP A 133 -60.49 3.80 -33.08
C TRP A 133 -59.21 4.48 -33.59
N LEU A 134 -58.11 4.08 -32.96
CA LEU A 134 -56.84 3.75 -33.61
C LEU A 134 -56.01 4.96 -34.05
N TRP A 135 -54.79 5.08 -33.50
CA TRP A 135 -53.51 5.35 -34.18
C TRP A 135 -52.51 5.95 -33.17
N HIS A 136 -51.55 5.15 -32.67
CA HIS A 136 -50.13 5.20 -33.07
C HIS A 136 -49.30 4.31 -32.11
N ASN A 137 -48.46 3.44 -32.68
CA ASN A 137 -47.48 2.64 -31.96
C ASN A 137 -46.14 3.37 -31.98
N ASP A 138 -45.40 3.36 -30.87
CA ASP A 138 -43.98 3.70 -30.88
C ASP A 138 -43.14 2.59 -30.24
N SER A 139 -42.05 2.27 -30.93
CA SER A 139 -41.10 1.19 -30.66
C SER A 139 -40.06 1.56 -29.60
N LEU A 140 -39.80 0.62 -28.69
CA LEU A 140 -38.87 0.74 -27.57
C LEU A 140 -37.49 0.16 -27.94
N VAL A 141 -36.42 0.94 -27.75
CA VAL A 141 -35.02 0.53 -27.95
C VAL A 141 -34.36 0.28 -26.58
N ASP A 142 -33.70 -0.87 -26.43
CA ASP A 142 -33.07 -1.32 -25.19
C ASP A 142 -31.56 -0.95 -25.18
N ALA A 143 -31.07 -0.40 -24.06
CA ALA A 143 -29.70 0.11 -23.94
C ALA A 143 -28.81 -0.85 -23.12
N HIS A 144 -27.70 -1.27 -23.72
CA HIS A 144 -26.75 -2.21 -23.13
C HIS A 144 -26.04 -1.68 -21.86
N LYS A 145 -25.96 -2.53 -20.84
CA LYS A 145 -25.19 -2.35 -19.60
C LYS A 145 -23.69 -2.20 -19.87
N GLN A 146 -23.12 -1.04 -19.52
CA GLN A 146 -21.68 -0.86 -19.47
C GLN A 146 -21.07 -1.37 -18.14
N LYS A 147 -19.92 -2.03 -18.27
CA LYS A 147 -19.11 -2.58 -17.18
C LYS A 147 -18.48 -1.43 -16.38
N LYS A 148 -18.64 -1.46 -15.06
CA LYS A 148 -18.18 -0.42 -14.12
C LYS A 148 -16.65 -0.33 -14.11
N VAL A 149 -16.10 0.68 -14.78
CA VAL A 149 -14.69 1.07 -14.64
C VAL A 149 -14.56 1.80 -13.30
N GLU A 150 -13.67 1.34 -12.42
CA GLU A 150 -13.35 2.05 -11.18
C GLU A 150 -12.75 3.43 -11.54
N SER A 151 -13.43 4.51 -11.13
CA SER A 151 -12.97 5.87 -11.40
C SER A 151 -11.71 6.19 -10.60
N MET A 152 -10.61 6.46 -11.29
CA MET A 152 -9.37 6.97 -10.71
C MET A 152 -9.45 8.50 -10.63
N VAL A 153 -9.03 9.09 -9.51
CA VAL A 153 -9.09 10.53 -9.26
C VAL A 153 -7.69 11.03 -8.87
N PRO A 154 -7.26 12.23 -9.32
CA PRO A 154 -6.02 12.82 -8.86
C PRO A 154 -6.02 12.98 -7.33
N CYS A 155 -4.93 12.56 -6.69
CA CYS A 155 -4.75 12.61 -5.25
C CYS A 155 -3.29 12.92 -4.92
N ASN A 156 -3.06 13.37 -3.69
CA ASN A 156 -1.70 13.55 -3.19
C ASN A 156 -1.32 12.30 -2.40
N THR A 157 -0.21 11.68 -2.74
CA THR A 157 0.33 10.51 -2.04
C THR A 157 1.67 10.83 -1.41
N GLU A 158 1.96 10.19 -0.29
CA GLU A 158 3.27 10.18 0.32
C GLU A 158 3.87 8.77 0.24
N TYR A 159 5.15 8.72 -0.14
CA TYR A 159 5.94 7.50 -0.25
C TYR A 159 7.06 7.54 0.80
N PRO A 160 7.17 6.53 1.67
CA PRO A 160 8.32 6.41 2.55
C PRO A 160 9.53 5.93 1.75
N GLY A 161 10.59 6.71 1.75
CA GLY A 161 11.93 6.35 1.29
C GLY A 161 12.87 6.11 2.46
N PHE A 162 13.94 5.36 2.21
CA PHE A 162 14.98 5.07 3.19
C PHE A 162 16.35 5.37 2.60
N ILE A 163 17.24 5.89 3.45
CA ILE A 163 18.62 6.18 3.09
C ILE A 163 19.55 5.75 4.23
N TYR A 164 20.62 5.05 3.86
CA TYR A 164 21.68 4.65 4.77
C TYR A 164 22.54 5.87 5.15
N ASP A 165 22.80 6.02 6.45
CA ASP A 165 23.68 7.04 7.00
C ASP A 165 25.10 6.47 7.15
N THR A 166 26.06 7.12 6.49
CA THR A 166 27.47 6.68 6.43
C THR A 166 28.29 7.03 7.69
N SER A 167 27.70 7.73 8.65
CA SER A 167 28.38 8.12 9.90
C SER A 167 28.76 6.92 10.77
N ILE A 168 27.99 5.82 10.71
CA ILE A 168 28.23 4.61 11.49
C ILE A 168 28.53 3.45 10.52
N ARG A 169 29.80 3.03 10.47
CA ARG A 169 30.30 2.06 9.48
C ARG A 169 29.99 0.61 9.84
N GLU A 170 29.90 0.31 11.12
CA GLU A 170 29.75 -1.06 11.63
C GLU A 170 28.83 -1.06 12.84
N THR A 171 27.92 -2.03 12.89
CA THR A 171 27.11 -2.28 14.09
C THR A 171 26.84 -3.75 14.27
N ASN A 172 26.99 -4.21 15.50
CA ASN A 172 26.50 -5.47 15.99
C ASN A 172 25.37 -5.21 16.99
N SER A 173 24.24 -5.89 16.84
CA SER A 173 23.13 -5.74 17.78
C SER A 173 22.33 -7.03 17.89
N ILE A 174 21.71 -7.19 19.05
CA ILE A 174 20.84 -8.32 19.37
C ILE A 174 19.42 -7.80 19.58
N ILE A 175 18.46 -8.38 18.87
CA ILE A 175 17.04 -8.06 18.94
C ILE A 175 16.36 -9.09 19.82
N LYS A 176 15.71 -8.64 20.89
CA LYS A 176 14.91 -9.52 21.77
C LYS A 176 13.47 -9.59 21.24
N CYS A 177 13.03 -10.77 20.83
CA CYS A 177 11.70 -11.00 20.25
C CYS A 177 10.77 -11.74 21.23
N GLY A 178 10.98 -11.51 22.54
CA GLY A 178 10.29 -12.18 23.64
C GLY A 178 11.07 -13.41 24.10
N ARG A 179 10.83 -14.58 23.50
CA ARG A 179 11.42 -15.88 23.91
C ARG A 179 12.69 -16.28 23.15
N CYS A 180 12.98 -15.62 22.03
CA CYS A 180 14.23 -15.80 21.29
C CYS A 180 14.94 -14.46 21.11
N GLN A 181 16.23 -14.55 20.81
CA GLN A 181 17.08 -13.42 20.49
C GLN A 181 17.58 -13.62 19.06
N LYS A 182 17.61 -12.53 18.28
CA LYS A 182 18.06 -12.54 16.89
C LYS A 182 19.21 -11.56 16.77
N MET A 183 20.40 -12.03 16.41
CA MET A 183 21.54 -11.15 16.18
C MET A 183 21.66 -10.75 14.72
N PHE A 184 22.19 -9.55 14.51
CA PHE A 184 22.60 -9.10 13.19
C PHE A 184 23.88 -8.27 13.28
N VAL A 185 24.64 -8.30 12.20
CA VAL A 185 25.84 -7.50 11.99
C VAL A 185 25.69 -6.76 10.67
N LEU A 186 25.89 -5.45 10.70
CA LEU A 186 25.92 -4.60 9.51
C LEU A 186 27.33 -4.04 9.35
N GLN A 187 27.86 -4.16 8.14
CA GLN A 187 29.20 -3.72 7.77
C GLN A 187 29.16 -2.94 6.44
N GLN A 188 29.67 -1.73 6.40
CA GLN A 188 29.81 -0.99 5.15
C GLN A 188 30.91 -1.60 4.26
N VAL A 189 30.64 -1.74 2.96
CA VAL A 189 31.66 -2.12 1.96
C VAL A 189 32.52 -0.90 1.62
N VAL A 190 33.82 -1.02 1.80
CA VAL A 190 34.77 0.07 1.57
C VAL A 190 34.71 0.54 0.10
N ASN A 191 34.72 1.86 -0.12
CA ASN A 191 34.65 2.50 -1.44
C ASN A 191 33.38 2.18 -2.26
N SER A 192 32.28 1.87 -1.58
CA SER A 192 30.99 1.58 -2.21
C SER A 192 29.82 2.16 -1.42
N ASN A 193 28.67 2.28 -2.06
CA ASN A 193 27.37 2.61 -1.46
C ASN A 193 26.67 1.39 -0.84
N LEU A 194 27.28 0.20 -0.96
CA LEU A 194 26.69 -1.05 -0.49
C LEU A 194 27.05 -1.34 0.96
N VAL A 195 26.12 -2.00 1.66
CA VAL A 195 26.28 -2.49 3.02
C VAL A 195 26.03 -4.00 3.06
N MET A 196 26.89 -4.73 3.75
CA MET A 196 26.74 -6.15 4.00
C MET A 196 25.99 -6.34 5.32
N LEU A 197 24.92 -7.11 5.28
CA LEU A 197 24.07 -7.39 6.44
C LEU A 197 24.00 -8.90 6.65
N VAL A 198 24.44 -9.34 7.82
CA VAL A 198 24.42 -10.74 8.23
C VAL A 198 23.39 -10.87 9.35
N VAL A 199 22.44 -11.78 9.18
CA VAL A 199 21.30 -11.96 10.08
C VAL A 199 21.18 -13.44 10.45
N GLN A 200 20.97 -13.73 11.73
CA GLN A 200 20.71 -15.09 12.18
C GLN A 200 19.31 -15.57 11.75
N ALA A 201 19.19 -16.80 11.26
CA ALA A 201 17.95 -17.35 10.69
C ALA A 201 17.08 -18.17 11.69
N ASP A 202 17.49 -18.25 12.96
CA ASP A 202 16.91 -19.14 13.98
C ASP A 202 15.61 -18.64 14.64
N CYS A 203 15.33 -17.34 14.53
CA CYS A 203 14.24 -16.67 15.25
C CYS A 203 13.39 -15.81 14.29
N ASP A 204 12.09 -16.10 14.21
CA ASP A 204 11.11 -15.29 13.49
C ASP A 204 10.47 -14.25 14.43
N CYS A 205 10.73 -12.97 14.14
CA CYS A 205 10.30 -11.82 14.93
C CYS A 205 9.06 -11.11 14.36
N SER A 206 8.42 -11.67 13.33
CA SER A 206 7.31 -11.06 12.59
C SER A 206 6.08 -10.71 13.45
N ARG A 207 5.89 -11.37 14.59
CA ARG A 207 4.78 -11.07 15.52
C ARG A 207 4.95 -9.75 16.27
N HIS A 208 6.19 -9.37 16.59
CA HIS A 208 6.48 -8.15 17.34
C HIS A 208 6.77 -6.97 16.40
N TYR A 209 7.35 -7.25 15.23
CA TYR A 209 7.74 -6.26 14.26
C TYR A 209 7.01 -6.53 12.94
N ALA A 210 6.09 -5.64 12.57
CA ALA A 210 5.45 -5.70 11.28
C ALA A 210 6.44 -5.39 10.14
N PRO A 211 6.26 -5.97 8.95
CA PRO A 211 7.08 -5.63 7.79
C PRO A 211 6.92 -4.14 7.44
N ILE A 212 8.04 -3.51 7.10
CA ILE A 212 8.10 -2.10 6.71
C ILE A 212 8.00 -2.05 5.19
N THR A 213 6.85 -1.59 4.69
CA THR A 213 6.55 -1.52 3.25
C THR A 213 6.83 -0.14 2.67
N LEU A 214 7.09 -0.09 1.36
CA LEU A 214 7.23 1.15 0.58
C LEU A 214 5.90 1.64 -0.04
N THR A 215 4.77 1.14 0.46
CA THR A 215 3.46 1.40 -0.13
C THR A 215 3.04 2.87 0.01
N PRO A 216 2.57 3.54 -1.06
CA PRO A 216 2.03 4.89 -0.98
C PRO A 216 0.86 5.00 -0.03
N LYS A 217 0.77 6.14 0.66
CA LYS A 217 -0.40 6.51 1.46
C LYS A 217 -1.00 7.80 0.92
N GLU A 218 -2.32 7.85 0.80
CA GLU A 218 -3.04 9.07 0.42
C GLU A 218 -2.98 10.08 1.57
N VAL A 219 -2.53 11.30 1.27
CA VAL A 219 -2.49 12.41 2.21
C VAL A 219 -3.86 13.09 2.25
N LYS A 220 -4.57 12.96 3.37
CA LYS A 220 -5.88 13.60 3.57
C LYS A 220 -5.72 14.93 4.30
N TYR A 221 -5.95 16.03 3.58
CA TYR A 221 -5.94 17.37 4.17
C TYR A 221 -7.20 17.59 5.04
N ILE A 222 -7.00 17.92 6.32
CA ILE A 222 -8.07 18.17 7.30
C ILE A 222 -8.89 19.45 6.98
N LEU A 223 -8.36 20.32 6.11
CA LEU A 223 -8.96 21.63 5.75
C LEU A 223 -10.39 21.55 5.18
N LEU A 224 -10.80 20.42 4.62
CA LEU A 224 -12.17 20.25 4.09
C LEU A 224 -13.24 19.96 5.15
N ARG A 225 -12.88 19.62 6.40
CA ARG A 225 -13.88 19.53 7.48
C ARG A 225 -14.36 20.89 7.95
N LEU A 226 -13.52 21.93 7.92
CA LEU A 226 -13.91 23.26 8.39
C LEU A 226 -14.87 23.98 7.42
N PHE A 227 -14.69 23.82 6.11
CA PHE A 227 -15.62 24.41 5.13
C PHE A 227 -16.99 23.71 5.05
N LYS A 228 -17.08 22.43 5.45
CA LYS A 228 -18.37 21.72 5.52
C LYS A 228 -19.20 22.16 6.73
N THR A 229 -18.57 22.52 7.84
CA THR A 229 -19.28 23.04 9.02
C THR A 229 -19.75 24.48 8.82
N SER A 230 -19.02 25.31 8.06
CA SER A 230 -19.47 26.69 7.75
C SER A 230 -20.65 26.77 6.78
N ARG A 231 -20.92 25.76 5.95
CA ARG A 231 -22.14 25.76 5.09
C ARG A 231 -23.44 25.44 5.84
N VAL A 232 -23.37 25.03 7.11
CA VAL A 232 -24.57 24.74 7.92
C VAL A 232 -24.99 25.95 8.78
N LEU A 233 -24.11 26.93 9.01
CA LEU A 233 -24.42 28.19 9.69
C LEU A 233 -24.28 29.38 8.74
N GLY A 234 -25.13 29.43 7.71
CA GLY A 234 -25.10 30.47 6.68
C GLY A 234 -26.47 30.91 6.19
N CYS A 235 -27.51 30.78 7.02
CA CYS A 235 -28.80 31.44 6.82
C CYS A 235 -29.06 32.38 8.00
N ILE A 236 -28.32 33.48 8.09
CA ILE A 236 -28.73 34.64 8.86
C ILE A 236 -28.80 35.81 7.87
N SER A 237 -30.01 36.33 7.74
CA SER A 237 -30.42 37.45 6.90
C SER A 237 -29.40 38.59 6.88
N ILE A 238 -28.88 38.91 5.70
CA ILE A 238 -28.21 40.19 5.43
C ILE A 238 -29.33 41.15 5.01
N SER A 239 -29.77 41.98 5.96
CA SER A 239 -30.64 43.12 5.69
C SER A 239 -29.87 44.15 4.87
N SER A 240 -30.37 44.45 3.67
CA SER A 240 -29.83 45.46 2.77
C SER A 240 -30.04 46.86 3.36
N ARG A 241 -28.95 47.56 3.65
CA ARG A 241 -28.95 49.02 3.79
C ARG A 241 -27.75 49.58 3.02
N THR A 242 -28.00 49.94 1.77
CA THR A 242 -27.15 50.83 0.95
C THR A 242 -27.49 52.29 1.27
N PRO A 243 -26.57 53.23 1.00
CA PRO A 243 -26.41 54.48 1.74
C PRO A 243 -27.53 55.51 1.56
#